data_AF-A0A015MV15-F1
#
_entry.id   AF-A0A015MV15-F1
#
_cell.length_a   1.000
_cell.length_b   1.000
_cell.length_c   1.000
_cell.angle_alpha   90.00
_cell.angle_beta   90.00
_cell.angle_gamma   90.00
#
_symmetry.space_group_name_H-M   'P 1'
#
loop_
_entity.id
_entity.type
_entity.pdbx_description
1 polymer ?
#
loop_
_entity_poly.entity_id
_entity_poly.type
_entity_poly.pdbx_seq_one_letter_code
_entity_poly.pdbx_strand_id
1 'polypeptide(L)'
;MMRYLLTMILANKDTPSKSIIDDIFEAWAEFKVEEQEIKEKREEKEAKECDAIQQKSDALISTESPTMLPRNTKKRLTKEERKRREKLLERYSYDLDEVIENENGEAEIQYKDRNETKEINEVLLKTNRNAEQVKQREQLQREQMKKQHEEEKEKNRKLLEKQQRDKEKAKRKTMKREKRSW
;
A
#
# COMPACT_ATOMS: atom_id res chain seq x y z
N MET A 1 -33.06 4.32 4.02
CA MET A 1 -33.89 4.73 5.17
C MET A 1 -34.99 5.72 4.83
N MET A 2 -34.76 6.84 4.14
CA MET A 2 -35.86 7.76 3.79
C MET A 2 -37.04 7.12 3.04
N ARG A 3 -36.80 6.06 2.25
CA ARG A 3 -37.89 5.29 1.61
C ARG A 3 -38.74 4.48 2.59
N TYR A 4 -38.18 4.02 3.71
CA TYR A 4 -38.90 3.24 4.73
C TYR A 4 -39.75 4.13 5.65
N LEU A 5 -39.20 5.29 6.04
CA LEU A 5 -39.95 6.33 6.76
C LEU A 5 -41.13 6.86 5.95
N LEU A 6 -40.93 7.11 4.64
CA LEU A 6 -42.01 7.55 3.76
C LEU A 6 -43.14 6.50 3.63
N THR A 7 -42.79 5.21 3.62
CA THR A 7 -43.79 4.13 3.55
C THR A 7 -44.58 3.94 4.83
N MET A 8 -43.99 4.19 6.01
CA MET A 8 -44.73 4.15 7.28
C MET A 8 -45.74 5.30 7.39
N ILE A 9 -45.33 6.53 7.03
CA ILE A 9 -46.21 7.70 7.05
C ILE A 9 -47.38 7.56 6.06
N LEU A 10 -47.15 6.91 4.91
CA LEU A 10 -48.20 6.67 3.90
C LEU A 10 -49.18 5.54 4.27
N ALA A 11 -48.78 4.61 5.15
CA ALA A 11 -49.59 3.48 5.58
C ALA A 11 -50.54 3.82 6.75
N ASN A 12 -50.15 4.76 7.61
CA ASN A 12 -50.90 5.11 8.82
C ASN A 12 -51.66 6.44 8.65
N LYS A 13 -52.74 6.42 7.87
CA LYS A 13 -53.58 7.63 7.66
C LYS A 13 -54.58 7.92 8.79
N ASP A 14 -54.77 6.98 9.72
CA ASP A 14 -55.83 7.04 10.74
C ASP A 14 -55.30 7.23 12.18
N THR A 15 -54.00 7.43 12.36
CA THR A 15 -53.38 7.67 13.67
C THR A 15 -53.17 9.17 13.93
N PRO A 16 -53.42 9.66 15.17
CA PRO A 16 -53.26 11.07 15.50
C PRO A 16 -51.81 11.52 15.25
N SER A 17 -51.65 12.64 14.56
CA SER A 17 -50.36 13.17 14.09
C SER A 17 -49.28 13.30 15.16
N LYS A 18 -49.65 13.41 16.44
CA LYS A 18 -48.70 13.39 17.56
C LYS A 18 -47.94 12.06 17.69
N SER A 19 -48.62 10.91 17.55
CA SER A 19 -47.94 9.61 17.71
C SER A 19 -46.95 9.34 16.57
N ILE A 20 -47.29 9.77 15.34
CA ILE A 20 -46.40 9.62 14.18
C ILE A 20 -45.13 10.48 14.36
N ILE A 21 -45.28 11.68 14.93
CA ILE A 21 -44.15 12.56 15.20
C ILE A 21 -43.24 11.95 16.27
N ASP A 22 -43.82 11.40 17.33
CA ASP A 22 -43.07 10.72 18.40
C ASP A 22 -42.33 9.48 17.85
N ASP A 23 -42.97 8.65 17.02
CA ASP A 23 -42.35 7.50 16.35
C ASP A 23 -41.20 7.91 15.42
N ILE A 24 -41.30 9.06 14.75
CA ILE A 24 -40.23 9.59 13.89
C ILE A 24 -39.04 10.05 14.74
N PHE A 25 -39.29 10.70 15.88
CA PHE A 25 -38.23 11.14 16.77
C PHE A 25 -37.53 9.97 17.45
N GLU A 26 -38.26 8.92 17.81
CA GLU A 26 -37.71 7.70 18.39
C GLU A 26 -36.83 6.94 17.37
N ALA A 27 -37.32 6.76 16.14
CA ALA A 27 -36.54 6.18 15.05
C ALA A 27 -35.29 7.01 14.69
N TRP A 28 -35.36 8.34 14.85
CA TRP A 28 -34.22 9.22 14.61
C TRP A 28 -33.20 9.18 15.75
N ALA A 29 -33.66 9.02 17.00
CA ALA A 29 -32.80 8.83 18.17
C ALA A 29 -32.06 7.48 18.08
N GLU A 30 -32.76 6.39 17.74
CA GLU A 30 -32.13 5.09 17.50
C GLU A 30 -31.09 5.14 16.39
N PHE A 31 -31.40 5.84 15.29
CA PHE A 31 -30.44 6.04 14.19
C PHE A 31 -29.20 6.82 14.63
N LYS A 32 -29.35 7.81 15.52
CA LYS A 32 -28.22 8.58 16.05
C LYS A 32 -27.32 7.72 16.94
N VAL A 33 -27.91 6.83 17.73
CA VAL A 33 -27.18 5.85 18.55
C VAL A 33 -26.45 4.84 17.66
N GLU A 34 -27.11 4.30 16.63
CA GLU A 34 -26.50 3.37 15.67
C GLU A 34 -25.37 4.03 14.86
N GLU A 35 -25.51 5.30 14.48
CA GLU A 35 -24.46 6.09 13.83
C GLU A 35 -23.23 6.31 14.73
N GLN A 36 -23.45 6.51 16.04
CA GLN A 36 -22.37 6.62 17.03
C GLN A 36 -21.67 5.27 17.24
N GLU A 37 -22.40 4.17 17.39
CA GLU A 37 -21.78 2.84 17.51
C GLU A 37 -20.96 2.46 16.27
N ILE A 38 -21.41 2.84 15.07
CA ILE A 38 -20.67 2.58 13.84
C ILE A 38 -19.38 3.42 13.78
N LYS A 39 -19.40 4.65 14.31
CA LYS A 39 -18.20 5.50 14.42
C LYS A 39 -17.22 4.93 15.44
N GLU A 40 -17.69 4.56 16.63
CA GLU A 40 -16.85 3.93 17.65
C GLU A 40 -16.23 2.61 17.15
N LYS A 41 -17.01 1.75 16.46
CA LYS A 41 -16.48 0.51 15.84
C LYS A 41 -15.49 0.77 14.71
N ARG A 42 -15.51 1.94 14.06
CA ARG A 42 -14.51 2.34 13.06
C ARG A 42 -13.25 2.88 13.74
N GLU A 43 -13.41 3.76 14.71
CA GLU A 43 -12.29 4.31 15.49
C GLU A 43 -11.56 3.21 16.26
N GLU A 44 -12.26 2.22 16.81
CA GLU A 44 -11.65 1.06 17.49
C GLU A 44 -10.90 0.15 16.50
N LYS A 45 -11.38 0.02 15.25
CA LYS A 45 -10.65 -0.71 14.21
C LYS A 45 -9.42 0.03 13.74
N GLU A 46 -9.51 1.34 13.57
CA GLU A 46 -8.39 2.21 13.20
C GLU A 46 -7.34 2.24 14.33
N ALA A 47 -7.74 2.29 15.60
CA ALA A 47 -6.84 2.19 16.74
C ALA A 47 -6.12 0.83 16.78
N LYS A 48 -6.85 -0.28 16.58
CA LYS A 48 -6.26 -1.63 16.51
C LYS A 48 -5.31 -1.80 15.33
N GLU A 49 -5.58 -1.14 14.19
CA GLU A 49 -4.71 -1.17 13.03
C GLU A 49 -3.45 -0.33 13.24
N CYS A 50 -3.56 0.85 13.84
CA CYS A 50 -2.42 1.67 14.26
C CYS A 50 -1.54 0.93 15.28
N ASP A 51 -2.12 0.30 16.30
CA ASP A 51 -1.37 -0.49 17.28
C ASP A 51 -0.69 -1.71 16.64
N ALA A 52 -1.34 -2.37 15.68
CA ALA A 52 -0.74 -3.49 14.96
C ALA A 52 0.41 -3.05 14.04
N ILE A 53 0.35 -1.84 13.48
CA ILE A 53 1.45 -1.24 12.70
C ILE A 53 2.60 -0.86 13.63
N GLN A 54 2.30 -0.26 14.78
CA GLN A 54 3.27 0.12 15.80
C GLN A 54 4.00 -1.12 16.36
N GLN A 55 3.29 -2.19 16.67
CA GLN A 55 3.90 -3.45 17.13
C GLN A 55 4.77 -4.11 16.05
N LYS A 56 4.41 -3.98 14.77
CA LYS A 56 5.24 -4.48 13.67
C LYS A 56 6.51 -3.63 13.50
N SER A 57 6.42 -2.30 13.63
CA SER A 57 7.60 -1.43 13.59
C SER A 57 8.51 -1.66 14.79
N ASP A 58 7.94 -1.84 15.99
CA ASP A 58 8.71 -2.08 17.20
C ASP A 58 9.34 -3.48 17.20
N ALA A 59 8.69 -4.48 16.61
CA ALA A 59 9.28 -5.80 16.38
C ALA A 59 10.43 -5.74 15.37
N LEU A 60 10.33 -4.91 14.32
CA LEU A 60 11.42 -4.67 13.37
C LEU A 60 12.61 -3.96 14.03
N ILE A 61 12.35 -2.95 14.86
CA ILE A 61 13.40 -2.19 15.58
C ILE A 61 14.03 -3.03 16.70
N SER A 62 13.28 -3.92 17.36
CA SER A 62 13.80 -4.82 18.41
C SER A 62 14.77 -5.89 17.85
N THR A 63 14.62 -6.28 16.57
CA THR A 63 15.61 -7.15 15.90
C THR A 63 16.95 -6.49 15.58
N GLU A 64 17.06 -5.17 15.76
CA GLU A 64 18.30 -4.39 15.58
C GLU A 64 18.95 -3.97 16.91
N SER A 65 18.33 -4.29 18.05
CA SER A 65 18.99 -4.12 19.35
C SER A 65 20.16 -5.12 19.48
N PRO A 66 21.37 -4.68 19.88
CA PRO A 66 22.52 -5.55 20.05
C PRO A 66 22.37 -6.33 21.37
N THR A 67 21.38 -7.22 21.42
CA THR A 67 21.32 -8.23 22.47
C THR A 67 22.52 -9.15 22.24
N MET A 68 23.41 -9.19 23.23
CA MET A 68 24.58 -10.06 23.32
C MET A 68 24.19 -11.51 22.99
N LEU A 69 24.26 -11.89 21.72
CA LEU A 69 23.99 -13.25 21.29
C LEU A 69 25.10 -14.17 21.81
N PRO A 70 24.77 -15.40 22.26
CA PRO A 70 25.76 -16.36 22.72
C PRO A 70 26.83 -16.57 21.64
N ARG A 71 28.11 -16.46 22.05
CA ARG A 71 29.31 -16.38 21.20
C ARG A 71 29.50 -17.48 20.13
N ASN A 72 28.62 -18.49 20.05
CA ASN A 72 28.81 -19.66 19.20
C ASN A 72 27.62 -20.05 18.29
N THR A 73 26.56 -19.26 18.17
CA THR A 73 25.51 -19.56 17.18
C THR A 73 25.88 -19.01 15.81
N LYS A 74 26.42 -19.86 14.94
CA LYS A 74 26.64 -19.51 13.52
C LYS A 74 25.29 -19.22 12.86
N LYS A 75 25.01 -17.95 12.54
CA LYS A 75 23.81 -17.57 11.77
C LYS A 75 23.83 -18.30 10.42
N ARG A 76 22.75 -19.01 10.09
CA ARG A 76 22.58 -19.65 8.78
C ARG A 76 22.23 -18.57 7.75
N LEU A 77 23.25 -18.11 7.02
CA LEU A 77 23.06 -17.13 5.94
C LEU A 77 22.38 -17.79 4.73
N THR A 78 21.46 -17.05 4.10
CA THR A 78 20.86 -17.44 2.82
C THR A 78 21.89 -17.38 1.68
N LYS A 79 21.60 -18.02 0.54
CA LYS A 79 22.52 -18.03 -0.62
C LYS A 79 22.82 -16.62 -1.14
N GLU A 80 21.83 -15.73 -1.12
CA GLU A 80 21.98 -14.35 -1.58
C GLU A 80 22.84 -13.51 -0.63
N GLU A 81 22.60 -13.62 0.68
CA GLU A 81 23.41 -12.94 1.69
C GLU A 81 24.85 -13.40 1.68
N ARG A 82 25.08 -14.70 1.47
CA ARG A 82 26.44 -15.24 1.33
C ARG A 82 27.18 -14.62 0.14
N LYS A 83 26.53 -14.53 -1.02
CA LYS A 83 27.11 -13.88 -2.21
C LYS A 83 27.41 -12.40 -1.97
N ARG A 84 26.54 -11.67 -1.27
CA ARG A 84 26.79 -10.26 -0.92
C ARG A 84 27.98 -10.11 0.02
N ARG A 85 28.07 -10.97 1.03
CA ARG A 85 29.20 -11.01 1.97
C ARG A 85 30.51 -11.32 1.26
N GLU A 86 30.51 -12.32 0.39
CA GLU A 86 31.69 -12.74 -0.38
C GLU A 86 32.16 -11.64 -1.33
N LYS A 87 31.23 -11.02 -2.08
CA LYS A 87 31.53 -9.87 -2.94
C LYS A 87 32.07 -8.66 -2.17
N LEU A 88 31.62 -8.47 -0.94
CA LEU A 88 32.14 -7.41 -0.07
C LEU A 88 33.55 -7.76 0.41
N LEU A 89 33.76 -9.00 0.86
CA LEU A 89 35.08 -9.49 1.24
C LEU A 89 36.08 -9.40 0.08
N GLU A 90 35.69 -9.76 -1.15
CA GLU A 90 36.53 -9.66 -2.35
C GLU A 90 36.97 -8.22 -2.68
N ARG A 91 36.13 -7.23 -2.38
CA ARG A 91 36.49 -5.81 -2.58
C ARG A 91 37.54 -5.31 -1.60
N TYR A 92 37.58 -5.90 -0.41
CA TYR A 92 38.44 -5.50 0.69
C TYR A 92 39.52 -6.53 1.02
N SER A 93 39.51 -7.69 0.36
CA SER A 93 40.58 -8.66 0.46
C SER A 93 41.81 -8.04 -0.15
N TYR A 94 42.87 -7.99 0.64
CA TYR A 94 44.19 -7.65 0.14
C TYR A 94 44.65 -8.84 -0.69
N ASP A 95 45.06 -8.58 -1.93
CA ASP A 95 45.82 -9.54 -2.71
C ASP A 95 47.16 -9.67 -1.98
N LEU A 96 47.36 -10.78 -1.27
CA LEU A 96 48.64 -11.08 -0.65
C LEU A 96 49.59 -11.55 -1.75
N ASP A 97 50.77 -10.93 -1.82
CA ASP A 97 51.81 -11.35 -2.75
C ASP A 97 52.22 -12.80 -2.44
N GLU A 98 52.40 -13.60 -3.49
CA GLU A 98 52.83 -14.99 -3.35
C GLU A 98 54.32 -14.99 -2.98
N VAL A 99 54.62 -15.50 -1.79
CA VAL A 99 56.00 -15.74 -1.33
C VAL A 99 56.42 -17.11 -1.85
N ILE A 100 57.37 -17.13 -2.78
CA ILE A 100 57.94 -18.36 -3.34
C ILE A 100 59.33 -18.54 -2.70
N GLU A 101 59.60 -19.72 -2.16
CA GLU A 101 60.93 -20.09 -1.66
C GLU A 101 61.77 -20.61 -2.84
N ASN A 102 62.81 -19.86 -3.21
CA ASN A 102 63.76 -20.30 -4.23
C ASN A 102 64.72 -21.37 -3.69
N GLU A 103 65.42 -22.08 -4.58
CA GLU A 103 66.34 -23.20 -4.26
C GLU A 103 67.48 -22.84 -3.28
N ASN A 104 67.72 -21.55 -3.02
CA ASN A 104 68.71 -21.04 -2.07
C ASN A 104 68.14 -20.74 -0.66
N GLY A 105 66.86 -21.02 -0.41
CA GLY A 105 66.21 -20.81 0.89
C GLY A 105 65.94 -19.34 1.23
N GLU A 106 66.03 -18.43 0.26
CA GLU A 106 65.67 -17.01 0.41
C GLU A 106 64.24 -16.78 -0.10
N ALA A 107 63.44 -16.04 0.68
CA ALA A 107 62.07 -15.69 0.35
C ALA A 107 62.04 -14.52 -0.63
N GLU A 108 61.66 -14.76 -1.89
CA GLU A 108 61.47 -13.72 -2.90
C GLU A 108 59.99 -13.35 -3.00
N ILE A 109 59.67 -12.06 -2.88
CA ILE A 109 58.30 -11.54 -2.96
C ILE A 109 58.01 -11.19 -4.42
N GLN A 110 57.18 -11.97 -5.11
CA GLN A 110 56.66 -11.59 -6.41
C GLN A 110 55.50 -10.60 -6.26
N TYR A 111 55.78 -9.32 -6.53
CA TYR A 111 54.76 -8.28 -6.58
C TYR A 111 53.85 -8.47 -7.79
N LYS A 112 52.54 -8.67 -7.58
CA LYS A 112 51.56 -8.69 -8.68
C LYS A 112 51.24 -7.25 -9.11
N ASP A 113 51.65 -6.87 -10.32
CA ASP A 113 51.44 -5.52 -10.85
C ASP A 113 49.94 -5.23 -11.08
N ARG A 114 49.44 -4.17 -10.43
CA ARG A 114 47.99 -3.94 -10.22
C ARG A 114 47.28 -3.13 -11.31
N ASN A 115 47.98 -2.73 -12.37
CA ASN A 115 47.46 -1.76 -13.35
C ASN A 115 46.73 -2.39 -14.55
N GLU A 116 46.82 -3.71 -14.78
CA GLU A 116 46.33 -4.29 -16.04
C GLU A 116 44.90 -4.85 -15.99
N THR A 117 44.32 -5.13 -14.83
CA THR A 117 43.06 -5.93 -14.74
C THR A 117 41.80 -5.16 -14.37
N LYS A 118 41.89 -3.86 -14.09
CA LYS A 118 40.70 -3.02 -13.88
C LYS A 118 40.52 -2.11 -15.08
N GLU A 119 40.07 -2.68 -16.21
CA GLU A 119 39.38 -1.89 -17.22
C GLU A 119 38.20 -1.21 -16.53
N ILE A 120 38.41 0.06 -16.16
CA ILE A 120 37.37 0.91 -15.64
C ILE A 120 36.35 1.00 -16.76
N ASN A 121 35.20 0.33 -16.58
CA ASN A 121 34.09 0.37 -17.52
C ASN A 121 33.62 1.83 -17.68
N GLU A 122 34.22 2.58 -18.61
CA GLU A 122 33.93 3.99 -18.85
C GLU A 122 32.45 4.22 -19.15
N VAL A 123 31.77 3.21 -19.68
CA VAL A 123 30.32 3.23 -19.96
C VAL A 123 29.49 3.44 -18.69
N LEU A 124 29.91 2.85 -17.56
CA LEU A 124 29.24 3.02 -16.26
C LEU A 124 29.53 4.39 -15.62
N LEU A 125 30.62 5.05 -16.01
CA LEU A 125 30.96 6.41 -15.58
C LEU A 125 30.29 7.48 -16.47
N LYS A 126 30.08 7.17 -17.76
CA LYS A 126 29.49 8.07 -18.75
C LYS A 126 27.98 8.25 -18.60
N THR A 127 27.28 7.29 -18.00
CA THR A 127 25.81 7.36 -17.83
C THR A 127 25.43 7.53 -16.36
N ASN A 128 24.80 8.66 -16.02
CA ASN A 128 24.24 8.88 -14.70
C ASN A 128 22.97 8.03 -14.54
N ARG A 129 23.15 6.80 -14.06
CA ARG A 129 22.07 5.84 -13.82
C ARG A 129 20.97 6.37 -12.89
N ASN A 130 21.29 7.30 -11.99
CA ASN A 130 20.31 7.90 -11.09
C ASN A 130 19.36 8.83 -11.86
N ALA A 131 19.85 9.58 -12.85
CA ALA A 131 19.01 10.45 -13.67
C ALA A 131 17.98 9.64 -14.48
N GLU A 132 18.39 8.50 -15.05
CA GLU A 132 17.48 7.59 -15.75
C GLU A 132 16.43 6.98 -14.81
N GLN A 133 16.84 6.57 -13.61
CA GLN A 133 15.91 6.04 -12.61
C GLN A 133 14.87 7.08 -12.18
N VAL A 134 15.27 8.33 -11.98
CA VAL A 134 14.33 9.42 -11.65
C VAL A 134 13.35 9.64 -12.80
N LYS A 135 13.84 9.69 -14.04
CA LYS A 135 13.00 9.85 -15.23
C LYS A 135 11.98 8.71 -15.38
N GLN A 136 12.40 7.47 -15.18
CA GLN A 136 11.51 6.30 -15.23
C GLN A 136 10.43 6.36 -14.14
N ARG A 137 10.80 6.73 -12.91
CA ARG A 137 9.84 6.88 -11.81
C ARG A 137 8.81 7.97 -12.08
N GLU A 138 9.25 9.11 -12.60
CA GLU A 138 8.35 10.22 -12.92
C GLU A 138 7.39 9.86 -14.07
N GLN A 139 7.88 9.15 -15.10
CA GLN A 139 7.04 8.65 -16.19
C GLN A 139 5.98 7.68 -15.68
N LEU A 140 6.36 6.71 -14.86
CA LEU A 140 5.43 5.77 -14.24
C LEU A 140 4.36 6.48 -13.39
N GLN A 141 4.74 7.48 -12.60
CA GLN A 141 3.78 8.26 -11.82
C GLN A 141 2.79 9.02 -12.72
N ARG A 142 3.28 9.65 -13.79
CA ARG A 142 2.40 10.35 -14.75
C ARG A 142 1.43 9.39 -15.43
N GLU A 143 1.88 8.20 -15.81
CA GLU A 143 1.03 7.18 -16.43
C GLU A 143 -0.02 6.65 -15.44
N GLN A 144 0.36 6.40 -14.19
CA GLN A 144 -0.57 5.98 -13.14
C GLN A 144 -1.66 7.02 -12.88
N MET A 145 -1.28 8.30 -12.76
CA MET A 145 -2.23 9.40 -12.57
C MET A 145 -3.19 9.55 -13.75
N LYS A 146 -2.68 9.45 -14.99
CA LYS A 146 -3.53 9.46 -16.20
C LYS A 146 -4.54 8.32 -16.18
N LYS A 147 -4.07 7.09 -15.89
CA LYS A 147 -4.90 5.90 -15.82
C LYS A 147 -5.99 6.03 -14.74
N GLN A 148 -5.64 6.48 -13.54
CA GLN A 148 -6.60 6.69 -12.45
C GLN A 148 -7.67 7.72 -12.83
N HIS A 149 -7.27 8.81 -13.47
CA HIS A 149 -8.20 9.85 -13.92
C HIS A 149 -9.13 9.36 -15.04
N GLU A 150 -8.64 8.54 -15.98
CA GLU A 150 -9.47 7.89 -16.99
C GLU A 150 -10.46 6.90 -16.38
N GLU A 151 -10.01 6.07 -15.43
CA GLU A 151 -10.89 5.15 -14.68
C GLU A 151 -11.98 5.90 -13.90
N GLU A 152 -11.64 7.02 -13.26
CA GLU A 152 -12.61 7.86 -12.55
C GLU A 152 -13.63 8.49 -13.51
N LYS A 153 -13.17 9.02 -14.65
CA LYS A 153 -14.05 9.53 -15.70
C LYS A 153 -15.02 8.46 -16.21
N GLU A 154 -14.54 7.25 -16.43
CA GLU A 154 -15.40 6.13 -16.84
C GLU A 154 -16.43 5.76 -15.77
N LYS A 155 -16.01 5.68 -14.49
CA LYS A 155 -16.91 5.39 -13.37
C LYS A 155 -18.00 6.46 -13.26
N ASN A 156 -17.62 7.74 -13.34
CA ASN A 156 -18.55 8.86 -13.28
C ASN A 156 -19.51 8.86 -14.47
N ARG A 157 -19.02 8.58 -15.68
CA ARG A 157 -19.88 8.42 -16.87
C ARG A 157 -20.90 7.29 -16.68
N LYS A 158 -20.46 6.11 -16.24
CA LYS A 158 -21.35 4.95 -15.98
C LYS A 158 -22.38 5.27 -14.89
N LEU A 159 -21.99 6.00 -13.85
CA LEU A 159 -22.89 6.44 -12.78
C LEU A 159 -23.98 7.38 -13.31
N LEU A 160 -23.60 8.39 -14.10
CA LEU A 160 -24.52 9.35 -14.69
C LEU A 160 -25.52 8.67 -15.64
N GLU A 161 -25.05 7.79 -16.52
CA GLU A 161 -25.91 7.02 -17.41
C GLU A 161 -26.90 6.15 -16.63
N LYS A 162 -26.46 5.51 -15.53
CA LYS A 162 -27.35 4.73 -14.65
C LYS A 162 -28.42 5.61 -14.01
N GLN A 163 -28.04 6.77 -13.48
CA GLN A 163 -29.00 7.72 -12.89
C GLN A 163 -30.02 8.22 -13.92
N GLN A 164 -29.60 8.50 -15.16
CA GLN A 164 -30.51 8.91 -16.24
C GLN A 164 -31.50 7.80 -16.58
N ARG A 165 -31.04 6.54 -16.74
CA ARG A 165 -31.93 5.40 -16.98
C ARG A 165 -32.92 5.18 -15.84
N ASP A 166 -32.50 5.33 -14.59
CA ASP A 166 -33.38 5.18 -13.44
C ASP A 166 -34.43 6.30 -13.36
N LYS A 167 -34.05 7.54 -13.69
CA LYS A 167 -34.99 8.68 -13.82
C LYS A 167 -36.01 8.43 -14.93
N GLU A 168 -35.59 7.96 -16.10
CA GLU A 168 -36.50 7.63 -17.20
C GLU A 168 -37.45 6.48 -16.85
N LYS A 169 -36.94 5.41 -16.22
CA LYS A 169 -37.76 4.31 -15.73
C LYS A 169 -38.77 4.77 -14.69
N ALA A 170 -38.38 5.66 -13.78
CA ALA A 170 -39.28 6.25 -12.80
C ALA A 170 -40.40 7.06 -13.49
N LYS A 171 -40.06 7.94 -14.43
CA LYS A 171 -41.05 8.70 -15.23
C LYS A 171 -42.01 7.79 -15.99
N ARG A 172 -41.51 6.73 -16.63
CA ARG A 172 -42.37 5.75 -17.33
C ARG A 172 -43.29 4.99 -16.37
N LYS A 173 -42.81 4.66 -15.16
CA LYS A 173 -43.62 3.99 -14.12
C LYS A 173 -44.71 4.91 -13.58
N THR A 174 -44.43 6.19 -13.34
CA THR A 174 -45.43 7.15 -12.86
C THR A 174 -46.53 7.39 -13.90
N MET A 175 -46.18 7.61 -15.17
CA MET A 175 -47.16 7.76 -16.25
C MET A 175 -48.05 6.53 -16.43
N LYS A 176 -47.49 5.31 -16.31
CA LYS A 176 -48.28 4.06 -16.37
C LYS A 176 -49.25 3.92 -15.19
N ARG A 177 -48.91 4.46 -14.02
CA ARG A 177 -49.76 4.41 -12.82
C ARG A 177 -50.96 5.35 -12.97
N GLU A 178 -50.74 6.57 -13.46
CA GLU A 178 -51.81 7.54 -13.72
C GLU A 178 -52.80 7.05 -14.78
N LYS A 179 -52.32 6.46 -15.88
CA LYS A 179 -53.19 5.85 -16.91
C LYS A 179 -54.04 4.66 -16.42
N ARG A 180 -53.70 4.09 -15.25
CA ARG A 180 -54.39 2.91 -14.68
C ARG A 180 -55.34 3.31 -13.55
N SER A 181 -55.27 4.55 -13.06
CA SER A 181 -56.21 5.09 -12.07
C SER A 181 -57.27 6.01 -12.69
N TRP A 182 -57.31 6.08 -14.01
CA TRP A 182 -58.37 6.64 -14.84
C TRP A 182 -59.03 5.49 -15.59
#